data_AF-A0AAV7BLV4-F1
#
_entry.id   AF-A0AAV7BLV4-F1
#
_cell.length_a   1.000
_cell.length_b   1.000
_cell.length_c   1.000
_cell.angle_alpha   90.00
_cell.angle_beta   90.00
_cell.angle_gamma   90.00
#
_symmetry.space_group_name_H-M   'P 1'
#
loop_
_entity.id
_entity.type
_entity.pdbx_description
1 polymer ?
#
loop_
_entity_poly.entity_id
_entity_poly.type
_entity_poly.pdbx_seq_one_letter_code
_entity_poly.pdbx_strand_id
1 'polypeptide(L)'
;MLLVLQVLLSCSHVFHRNCLEAYEKFTGRKTCPMCRKNQYQTRVIHDGAQMYRARCATRIQACWKGYRVRKWYKHFRQTSPPKDPKLRKKFFEEKLSDISDRLVRCCDPDIDGLFSEIDRSIAISHNVFHQLDQKCNPEMSEADWEKIQLQAVRQEILDCPICIMPLCPNTEEHSRPSGRPAALLSCSHVFHQSCLQAFEEFALGEGLVCPLCRSPYQKKIFSY
;
A
#
# COMPACT_ATOMS: atom_id res chain seq x y z
N MET A 1 18.45 -30.25 27.38
CA MET A 1 17.38 -31.13 27.90
C MET A 1 17.96 -31.94 29.05
N LEU A 2 17.65 -31.57 30.29
CA LEU A 2 18.06 -32.34 31.47
C LEU A 2 17.36 -33.70 31.42
N LEU A 3 18.15 -34.76 31.49
CA LEU A 3 17.64 -36.12 31.43
C LEU A 3 17.04 -36.47 32.77
N VAL A 4 15.72 -36.56 32.81
CA VAL A 4 15.02 -37.00 34.00
C VAL A 4 15.27 -38.49 34.16
N LEU A 5 15.86 -38.88 35.30
CA LEU A 5 16.10 -40.29 35.63
C LEU A 5 14.79 -41.06 35.61
N GLN A 6 14.78 -42.22 34.98
CA GLN A 6 13.63 -43.12 34.98
C GLN A 6 13.84 -44.19 36.04
N VAL A 7 12.75 -44.60 36.70
CA VAL A 7 12.74 -45.65 37.71
C VAL A 7 11.73 -46.72 37.33
N LEU A 8 12.13 -47.98 37.44
CA LEU A 8 11.28 -49.16 37.31
C LEU A 8 10.86 -49.61 38.71
N LEU A 9 9.55 -49.80 38.89
CA LEU A 9 8.99 -50.33 40.13
C LEU A 9 8.94 -51.86 40.10
N SER A 10 8.90 -52.52 41.25
CA SER A 10 8.69 -53.98 41.36
C SER A 10 7.32 -54.45 40.84
N CYS A 11 6.40 -53.53 40.56
CA CYS A 11 5.16 -53.77 39.84
C CYS A 11 5.26 -53.53 38.32
N SER A 12 6.47 -53.50 37.76
CA SER A 12 6.77 -53.34 36.32
C SER A 12 6.33 -52.02 35.68
N HIS A 13 6.01 -51.00 36.47
CA HIS A 13 5.66 -49.67 35.98
C HIS A 13 6.89 -48.75 35.99
N VAL A 14 6.99 -47.88 34.98
CA VAL A 14 8.12 -46.95 34.81
C VAL A 14 7.67 -45.50 34.97
N PHE A 15 8.40 -44.73 35.76
CA PHE A 15 8.13 -43.31 35.98
C PHE A 15 9.41 -42.48 35.96
N HIS A 16 9.28 -41.16 35.77
CA HIS A 16 10.35 -40.24 36.10
C HIS A 16 10.55 -40.19 37.62
N ARG A 17 11.80 -40.26 38.08
CA ARG A 17 12.16 -40.22 39.51
C ARG A 17 11.52 -39.05 40.23
N ASN A 18 11.72 -37.84 39.71
CA ASN A 18 11.21 -36.62 40.34
C ASN A 18 9.67 -36.58 40.35
N CYS A 19 9.01 -37.11 39.31
CA CYS A 19 7.54 -37.17 39.27
C CYS A 19 7.00 -38.19 40.27
N LEU A 20 7.68 -39.32 40.45
CA LEU A 20 7.32 -40.33 41.43
C LEU A 20 7.52 -39.81 42.86
N GLU A 21 8.66 -39.19 43.15
CA GLU A 21 8.95 -38.59 44.46
C GLU A 21 7.94 -37.47 44.79
N ALA A 22 7.58 -36.62 43.83
CA ALA A 22 6.54 -35.61 44.00
C ALA A 22 5.16 -36.22 44.29
N TYR A 23 4.81 -37.31 43.60
CA TYR A 23 3.56 -38.03 43.83
C TYR A 23 3.51 -38.69 45.20
N GLU A 24 4.59 -39.34 45.63
CA GLU A 24 4.73 -39.94 46.97
C GLU A 24 4.59 -38.85 48.06
N LYS A 25 5.23 -37.69 47.88
CA LYS A 25 5.11 -36.55 48.79
C LYS A 25 3.69 -36.00 48.87
N PHE A 26 3.00 -35.93 47.73
CA PHE A 26 1.61 -35.45 47.67
C PHE A 26 0.62 -36.42 48.33
N THR A 27 0.76 -37.72 48.08
CA THR A 27 -0.14 -38.74 48.64
C THR A 27 0.22 -39.15 50.07
N GLY A 28 1.42 -38.82 50.53
CA GLY A 28 1.96 -39.20 51.85
C GLY A 28 2.20 -40.71 51.99
N ARG A 29 2.13 -41.48 50.89
CA ARG A 29 2.25 -42.94 50.91
C ARG A 29 3.05 -43.43 49.71
N LYS A 30 3.86 -44.46 49.93
CA LYS A 30 4.64 -45.13 48.86
C LYS A 30 3.76 -46.13 48.10
N THR A 31 2.95 -45.62 47.17
CA THR A 31 1.97 -46.40 46.39
C THR A 31 2.12 -46.16 44.89
N CYS A 32 2.09 -47.22 44.08
CA CYS A 32 2.25 -47.07 42.63
C CYS A 32 1.09 -46.24 42.04
N PRO A 33 1.34 -45.18 41.25
CA PRO A 33 0.28 -44.37 40.64
C PRO A 33 -0.67 -45.15 39.73
N MET A 34 -0.17 -46.22 39.09
CA MET A 34 -0.93 -46.98 38.08
C MET A 34 -1.71 -48.14 38.70
N CYS A 35 -1.05 -48.98 39.51
CA CYS A 35 -1.65 -50.20 40.03
C CYS A 35 -1.91 -50.18 41.54
N ARG A 36 -1.63 -49.06 42.22
CA ARG A 36 -1.85 -48.86 43.67
C ARG A 36 -1.14 -49.86 44.59
N LYS A 37 -0.21 -50.67 44.08
CA LYS A 37 0.60 -51.58 44.91
C LYS A 37 1.40 -50.77 45.93
N ASN A 38 1.25 -51.13 47.20
CA ASN A 38 1.97 -50.54 48.32
C ASN A 38 3.41 -51.07 48.40
N GLN A 39 4.32 -50.28 48.98
CA GLN A 39 5.66 -50.71 49.37
C GLN A 39 6.47 -51.38 48.23
N TYR A 40 6.44 -50.79 47.03
CA TYR A 40 7.27 -51.27 45.92
C TYR A 40 8.77 -50.99 46.13
N GLN A 41 9.58 -51.79 45.47
CA GLN A 41 11.02 -51.52 45.29
C GLN A 41 11.22 -50.71 43.99
N THR A 42 12.25 -49.88 43.97
CA THR A 42 12.60 -48.99 42.85
C THR A 42 13.99 -49.31 42.32
N ARG A 43 14.15 -49.42 41.00
CA ARG A 43 15.44 -49.52 40.33
C ARG A 43 15.59 -48.41 39.28
N VAL A 44 16.70 -47.68 39.28
CA VAL A 44 16.98 -46.68 38.25
C VAL A 44 17.28 -47.38 36.92
N ILE A 45 16.68 -46.89 35.83
CA ILE A 45 16.87 -47.41 34.47
C ILE A 45 17.34 -46.29 33.53
N HIS A 46 18.18 -46.65 32.56
CA HIS A 46 18.70 -45.72 31.54
C HIS A 46 18.26 -46.08 30.11
N ASP A 47 17.75 -47.29 29.90
CA ASP A 47 17.43 -47.85 28.59
C ASP A 47 16.37 -47.03 27.85
N GLY A 48 15.31 -46.61 28.55
CA GLY A 48 14.25 -45.78 27.96
C GLY A 48 14.77 -44.43 27.46
N ALA A 49 15.65 -43.79 28.22
CA ALA A 49 16.31 -42.55 27.80
C ALA A 49 17.26 -42.77 26.61
N GLN A 50 17.99 -43.89 26.59
CA GLN A 50 18.88 -44.24 25.46
C GLN A 50 18.07 -44.46 24.18
N MET A 51 17.02 -45.28 24.23
CA MET A 51 16.13 -45.54 23.09
C MET A 51 15.46 -44.26 22.59
N TYR A 52 15.01 -43.39 23.50
CA TYR A 52 14.42 -42.11 23.14
C TYR A 52 15.44 -41.22 22.40
N ARG A 53 16.68 -41.10 22.89
CA ARG A 53 17.74 -40.35 22.22
C ARG A 53 18.05 -40.93 20.84
N ALA A 54 18.17 -42.25 20.71
CA ALA A 54 18.39 -42.91 19.42
C ALA A 54 17.26 -42.57 18.43
N ARG A 55 16.00 -42.66 18.86
CA ARG A 55 14.83 -42.31 18.04
C ARG A 55 14.86 -40.84 17.61
N CYS A 56 15.18 -39.93 18.53
CA CYS A 56 15.32 -38.51 18.23
C CYS A 56 16.45 -38.25 17.22
N ALA A 57 17.61 -38.86 17.42
CA ALA A 57 18.75 -38.77 16.50
C ALA A 57 18.36 -39.28 15.11
N THR A 58 17.70 -40.44 15.00
CA THR A 58 17.22 -40.98 13.71
C THR A 58 16.25 -40.02 13.02
N ARG A 59 15.33 -39.39 13.75
CA ARG A 59 14.39 -38.40 13.18
C ARG A 59 15.10 -37.17 12.63
N ILE A 60 16.03 -36.61 13.40
CA ILE A 60 16.83 -35.45 12.98
C ILE A 60 17.66 -35.81 11.74
N GLN A 61 18.35 -36.95 11.79
CA GLN A 61 19.16 -37.45 10.69
C GLN A 61 18.33 -37.69 9.43
N ALA A 62 17.15 -38.32 9.54
CA ALA A 62 16.27 -38.58 8.42
C ALA A 62 15.77 -37.27 7.79
N CYS A 63 15.39 -36.29 8.61
CA CYS A 63 14.98 -34.96 8.14
C CYS A 63 16.11 -34.28 7.36
N TRP A 64 17.31 -34.23 7.93
CA TRP A 64 18.48 -33.62 7.29
C TRP A 64 18.90 -34.32 6.00
N LYS A 65 18.99 -35.66 6.02
CA LYS A 65 19.28 -36.47 4.83
C LYS A 65 18.26 -36.21 3.73
N GLY A 66 16.98 -36.15 4.07
CA GLY A 66 15.91 -35.81 3.13
C GLY A 66 16.02 -34.39 2.58
N TYR A 67 16.31 -33.40 3.42
CA TYR A 67 16.52 -32.01 2.99
C TYR A 67 17.68 -31.92 1.98
N ARG A 68 18.82 -32.54 2.30
CA ARG A 68 20.00 -32.52 1.43
C ARG A 68 19.70 -33.09 0.05
N VAL A 69 19.04 -34.25 -0.01
CA VAL A 69 18.64 -34.89 -1.28
C VAL A 69 17.64 -34.03 -2.04
N ARG A 70 16.60 -33.49 -1.39
CA ARG A 70 15.61 -32.63 -2.05
C ARG A 70 16.23 -31.35 -2.62
N LYS A 71 17.17 -30.73 -1.88
CA LYS A 71 17.89 -29.54 -2.34
C LYS A 71 18.71 -29.83 -3.60
N TRP A 72 19.49 -30.92 -3.59
CA TRP A 72 20.25 -31.37 -4.75
C TRP A 72 19.33 -31.74 -5.93
N TYR A 73 18.28 -32.52 -5.68
CA TYR A 73 17.36 -32.98 -6.73
C TYR A 73 16.59 -31.82 -7.37
N LYS A 74 16.21 -30.79 -6.59
CA LYS A 74 15.58 -29.58 -7.13
C LYS A 74 16.49 -28.88 -8.15
N HIS A 75 17.77 -28.73 -7.83
CA HIS A 75 18.75 -28.14 -8.74
C HIS A 75 18.94 -29.02 -9.98
N PHE A 76 19.14 -30.33 -9.80
CA PHE A 76 19.26 -31.28 -10.90
C PHE A 76 18.08 -31.23 -11.87
N ARG A 77 16.83 -31.14 -11.35
CA ARG A 77 15.62 -31.05 -12.17
C ARG A 77 15.52 -29.76 -12.99
N GLN A 78 16.25 -28.71 -12.62
CA GLN A 78 16.30 -27.44 -13.34
C GLN A 78 17.37 -27.42 -14.43
N THR A 79 18.42 -28.24 -14.29
CA THR A 79 19.57 -28.26 -15.21
C THR A 79 19.52 -29.41 -16.20
N SER A 80 18.96 -30.55 -15.80
CA SER A 80 19.05 -31.79 -16.56
C SER A 80 17.67 -32.22 -17.09
N PRO A 81 17.52 -32.43 -18.41
CA PRO A 81 16.24 -32.83 -18.99
C PRO A 81 15.86 -34.25 -18.56
N PRO A 82 14.61 -34.49 -18.12
CA PRO A 82 14.11 -35.82 -17.81
C PRO A 82 14.11 -36.78 -19.01
N LYS A 83 14.20 -38.09 -18.72
CA LYS A 83 14.06 -39.15 -19.75
C LYS A 83 12.60 -39.41 -20.13
N ASP A 84 11.68 -39.28 -19.18
CA ASP A 84 10.25 -39.46 -19.42
C ASP A 84 9.72 -38.36 -20.37
N PRO A 85 8.97 -38.72 -21.43
CA PRO A 85 8.56 -37.77 -22.46
C PRO A 85 7.63 -36.66 -21.94
N LYS A 86 6.72 -36.97 -21.00
CA LYS A 86 5.79 -35.97 -20.45
C LYS A 86 6.53 -34.96 -19.59
N LEU A 87 7.43 -35.44 -18.73
CA LEU A 87 8.26 -34.58 -17.89
C LEU A 87 9.26 -33.77 -18.72
N ARG A 88 9.80 -34.35 -19.79
CA ARG A 88 10.70 -33.66 -20.72
C ARG A 88 9.99 -32.52 -21.45
N LYS A 89 8.76 -32.72 -21.92
CA LYS A 89 7.94 -31.65 -22.52
C LYS A 89 7.77 -30.48 -21.54
N LYS A 90 7.33 -30.78 -20.31
CA LYS A 90 7.14 -29.76 -19.26
C LYS A 90 8.43 -29.02 -18.91
N PHE A 91 9.56 -29.72 -18.85
CA PHE A 91 10.87 -29.11 -18.60
C PHE A 91 11.21 -28.04 -19.65
N PHE A 92 11.05 -28.36 -20.95
CA PHE A 92 11.34 -27.40 -22.01
C PHE A 92 10.32 -26.27 -22.10
N GLU A 93 9.05 -26.53 -21.81
CA GLU A 93 8.01 -25.51 -21.69
C GLU A 93 8.34 -24.47 -20.61
N GLU A 94 8.71 -24.92 -19.40
CA GLU A 94 9.15 -24.03 -18.31
C GLU A 94 10.38 -23.20 -18.72
N LYS A 95 11.33 -23.78 -19.48
CA LYS A 95 12.53 -23.06 -19.97
C LYS A 95 12.19 -22.02 -21.03
N LEU A 96 11.30 -22.34 -21.96
CA LEU A 96 10.87 -21.41 -23.00
C LEU A 96 10.11 -20.23 -22.40
N SER A 97 9.27 -20.47 -21.39
CA SER A 97 8.59 -19.40 -20.65
C SER A 97 9.60 -18.46 -19.99
N ASP A 98 10.61 -18.98 -19.28
CA ASP A 98 11.64 -18.15 -18.63
C ASP A 98 12.42 -17.29 -19.65
N ILE A 99 12.75 -17.86 -20.82
CA ILE A 99 13.42 -17.10 -21.89
C ILE A 99 12.49 -16.02 -22.44
N SER A 100 11.23 -16.34 -22.71
CA SER A 100 10.23 -15.38 -23.18
C SER A 100 10.06 -14.22 -22.21
N ASP A 101 9.92 -14.51 -20.92
CA ASP A 101 9.76 -13.49 -19.88
C ASP A 101 11.00 -12.60 -19.77
N ARG A 102 12.19 -13.19 -19.94
CA ARG A 102 13.45 -12.42 -19.98
C ARG A 102 13.52 -11.51 -21.21
N LEU A 103 13.10 -11.99 -22.38
CA LEU A 103 13.05 -11.17 -23.59
C LEU A 103 12.08 -10.01 -23.44
N VAL A 104 10.86 -10.26 -22.94
CA VAL A 104 9.88 -9.21 -22.68
C VAL A 104 10.41 -8.18 -21.69
N ARG A 105 11.14 -8.59 -20.64
CA ARG A 105 11.78 -7.64 -19.71
C ARG A 105 12.93 -6.85 -20.34
N CYS A 106 13.64 -7.40 -21.33
CA CYS A 106 14.69 -6.69 -22.04
C CYS A 106 14.12 -5.70 -23.08
N CYS A 107 12.91 -5.94 -23.56
CA CYS A 107 12.15 -4.93 -24.27
C CYS A 107 11.72 -3.89 -23.24
N ASP A 108 12.42 -2.75 -23.21
CA ASP A 108 11.98 -1.57 -22.48
C ASP A 108 11.06 -0.77 -23.41
N PRO A 109 9.73 -0.94 -23.35
CA PRO A 109 8.87 -0.04 -24.08
C PRO A 109 9.01 1.34 -23.41
N ASP A 110 9.46 2.32 -24.18
CA ASP A 110 9.54 3.72 -23.74
C ASP A 110 8.13 4.32 -23.61
N ILE A 111 7.38 3.80 -22.63
CA ILE A 111 6.02 4.19 -22.33
C ILE A 111 6.00 5.62 -21.77
N ASP A 112 7.01 5.98 -20.97
CA ASP A 112 7.16 7.33 -20.45
C ASP A 112 7.44 8.33 -21.58
N GLY A 113 8.29 7.96 -22.55
CA GLY A 113 8.51 8.73 -23.78
C GLY A 113 7.22 8.92 -24.57
N LEU A 114 6.46 7.84 -24.80
CA LEU A 114 5.15 7.92 -25.47
C LEU A 114 4.18 8.86 -24.74
N PHE A 115 4.05 8.74 -23.42
CA PHE A 115 3.16 9.63 -22.65
C PHE A 115 3.63 11.08 -22.68
N SER A 116 4.95 11.32 -22.62
CA SER A 116 5.51 12.67 -22.74
C SER A 116 5.24 13.29 -24.13
N GLU A 117 5.19 12.47 -25.18
CA GLU A 117 4.85 12.91 -26.53
C GLU A 117 3.36 13.24 -26.67
N ILE A 118 2.49 12.42 -26.06
CA ILE A 118 1.04 12.69 -25.99
C ILE A 118 0.78 14.00 -25.25
N ASP A 119 1.38 14.20 -24.07
CA ASP A 119 1.23 15.42 -23.28
C ASP A 119 1.72 16.66 -24.04
N ARG A 120 2.85 16.53 -24.75
CA ARG A 120 3.37 17.61 -25.61
C ARG A 120 2.39 17.95 -26.73
N SER A 121 1.80 16.95 -27.38
CA SER A 121 0.80 17.14 -28.45
C SER A 121 -0.46 17.86 -27.95
N ILE A 122 -0.94 17.49 -26.76
CA ILE A 122 -2.08 18.14 -26.10
C ILE A 122 -1.72 19.60 -25.76
N ALA A 123 -0.56 19.84 -25.15
CA ALA A 123 -0.11 21.18 -24.79
C ALA A 123 0.02 22.12 -26.01
N ILE A 124 0.53 21.61 -27.14
CA ILE A 124 0.58 22.37 -28.40
C ILE A 124 -0.83 22.72 -28.87
N SER A 125 -1.74 21.74 -28.86
CA SER A 125 -3.13 21.96 -29.27
C SER A 125 -3.79 23.02 -28.40
N HIS A 126 -3.64 22.95 -27.07
CA HIS A 126 -4.16 23.94 -26.13
C HIS A 126 -3.59 25.34 -26.38
N ASN A 127 -2.30 25.46 -26.69
CA ASN A 127 -1.69 26.77 -27.00
C ASN A 127 -2.28 27.38 -28.28
N VAL A 128 -2.55 26.57 -29.31
CA VAL A 128 -3.22 27.06 -30.53
C VAL A 128 -4.62 27.57 -30.21
N PHE A 129 -5.40 26.83 -29.42
CA PHE A 129 -6.74 27.27 -29.00
C PHE A 129 -6.68 28.55 -28.18
N HIS A 130 -5.74 28.68 -27.25
CA HIS A 130 -5.55 29.89 -26.45
C HIS A 130 -5.16 31.10 -27.30
N GLN A 131 -4.28 30.94 -28.29
CA GLN A 131 -3.92 32.03 -29.23
C GLN A 131 -5.10 32.48 -30.10
N LEU A 132 -5.98 31.55 -30.48
CA LEU A 132 -7.21 31.88 -31.21
C LEU A 132 -8.20 32.63 -30.32
N ASP A 133 -8.35 32.21 -29.07
CA ASP A 133 -9.22 32.88 -28.10
C ASP A 133 -8.76 34.33 -27.84
N GLN A 134 -7.46 34.55 -27.64
CA GLN A 134 -6.88 35.89 -27.50
C GLN A 134 -7.08 36.79 -28.72
N LYS A 135 -7.09 36.23 -29.94
CA LYS A 135 -7.33 37.00 -31.17
C LYS A 135 -8.80 37.36 -31.37
N CYS A 136 -9.71 36.49 -30.94
CA CYS A 136 -11.15 36.67 -31.09
C CYS A 136 -11.78 37.49 -29.96
N ASN A 137 -11.08 37.68 -28.84
CA ASN A 137 -11.60 38.32 -27.65
C ASN A 137 -10.69 39.50 -27.19
N PRO A 138 -10.78 40.68 -27.83
CA PRO A 138 -9.90 41.82 -27.56
C PRO A 138 -10.08 42.36 -26.13
N GLU A 139 -9.00 42.90 -25.55
CA GLU A 139 -9.00 43.49 -24.20
C GLU A 139 -10.06 44.59 -24.06
N MET A 140 -10.91 44.46 -23.03
CA MET A 140 -11.89 45.49 -22.69
C MET A 140 -11.23 46.79 -22.22
N SER A 141 -11.78 47.93 -22.62
CA SER A 141 -11.26 49.25 -22.23
C SER A 141 -11.44 49.53 -20.73
N GLU A 142 -10.58 50.37 -20.15
CA GLU A 142 -10.71 50.77 -18.74
C GLU A 142 -12.08 51.40 -18.43
N ALA A 143 -12.63 52.19 -19.36
CA ALA A 143 -13.96 52.80 -19.21
C ALA A 143 -15.10 51.76 -19.16
N ASP A 144 -14.92 50.58 -19.76
CA ASP A 144 -15.90 49.51 -19.68
C ASP A 144 -15.77 48.71 -18.38
N TRP A 145 -14.54 48.54 -17.88
CA TRP A 145 -14.30 47.98 -16.55
C TRP A 145 -14.88 48.84 -15.42
N GLU A 146 -14.82 50.17 -15.53
CA GLU A 146 -15.47 51.09 -14.58
C GLU A 146 -16.99 50.89 -14.52
N LYS A 147 -17.64 50.72 -15.69
CA LYS A 147 -19.09 50.44 -15.74
C LYS A 147 -19.43 49.09 -15.10
N ILE A 148 -18.64 48.05 -15.38
CA ILE A 148 -18.82 46.71 -14.81
C ILE A 148 -18.62 46.75 -13.29
N GLN A 149 -17.63 47.50 -12.80
CA GLN A 149 -17.38 47.66 -11.37
C GLN A 149 -18.56 48.35 -10.67
N LEU A 150 -19.10 49.42 -11.26
CA LEU A 150 -20.31 50.07 -10.75
C LEU A 150 -21.52 49.13 -10.74
N GLN A 151 -21.64 48.26 -11.73
CA GLN A 151 -22.70 47.26 -11.80
C GLN A 151 -22.55 46.18 -10.72
N ALA A 152 -21.33 45.68 -10.48
CA ALA A 152 -21.05 44.71 -9.43
C ALA A 152 -21.36 45.25 -8.03
N VAL A 153 -21.02 46.52 -7.76
CA VAL A 153 -21.34 47.18 -6.48
C VAL A 153 -22.85 47.25 -6.25
N ARG A 154 -23.64 47.55 -7.29
CA ARG A 154 -25.12 47.59 -7.21
C ARG A 154 -25.76 46.23 -6.94
N GLN A 155 -25.07 45.15 -7.27
CA GLN A 155 -25.57 43.79 -7.03
C GLN A 155 -25.33 43.31 -5.59
N GLU A 156 -24.61 44.09 -4.77
CA GLU A 156 -24.37 43.81 -3.34
C GLU A 156 -23.80 42.41 -3.08
N ILE A 157 -22.96 41.89 -3.98
CA ILE A 157 -22.33 40.58 -3.81
C ILE A 157 -21.19 40.71 -2.80
N LEU A 158 -21.45 40.30 -1.56
CA LEU A 158 -20.49 40.39 -0.45
C LEU A 158 -19.68 39.11 -0.24
N ASP A 159 -20.19 37.97 -0.71
CA ASP A 159 -19.58 36.65 -0.56
C ASP A 159 -19.13 36.05 -1.89
N CYS A 160 -18.04 35.30 -1.87
CA CYS A 160 -17.57 34.55 -3.03
C CYS A 160 -18.52 33.37 -3.28
N PRO A 161 -19.17 33.27 -4.45
CA PRO A 161 -20.13 32.20 -4.72
C PRO A 161 -19.53 30.79 -4.85
N ILE A 162 -18.20 30.66 -5.02
CA ILE A 162 -17.51 29.37 -5.12
C ILE A 162 -17.26 28.78 -3.72
N CYS A 163 -16.75 29.59 -2.80
CA CYS A 163 -16.37 29.11 -1.46
C CYS A 163 -17.30 29.58 -0.33
N ILE A 164 -18.28 30.45 -0.66
CA ILE A 164 -19.30 30.97 0.26
C ILE A 164 -18.66 31.71 1.45
N MET A 165 -17.65 32.55 1.17
CA MET A 165 -16.93 33.34 2.16
C MET A 165 -16.80 34.80 1.75
N PRO A 166 -16.73 35.76 2.69
CA PRO A 166 -16.67 37.19 2.39
C PRO A 166 -15.54 37.55 1.43
N LEU A 167 -15.87 38.40 0.46
CA LEU A 167 -14.92 38.98 -0.49
C LEU A 167 -14.09 40.10 0.16
N CYS A 168 -14.63 40.76 1.20
CA CYS A 168 -13.94 41.75 2.02
C CYS A 168 -13.74 41.24 3.46
N PRO A 169 -12.56 41.44 4.08
CA PRO A 169 -12.37 41.16 5.50
C PRO A 169 -13.11 42.25 6.33
N ASN A 170 -14.09 41.85 7.13
CA ASN A 170 -14.75 42.76 8.08
C ASN A 170 -13.71 43.35 9.05
N THR A 171 -13.75 44.66 9.24
CA THR A 171 -12.82 45.46 10.06
C THR A 171 -13.03 45.30 11.57
N GLU A 172 -13.54 44.17 12.05
CA GLU A 172 -13.71 43.95 13.48
C GLU A 172 -13.15 42.58 13.88
N GLU A 173 -12.20 42.67 14.80
CA GLU A 173 -11.52 41.62 15.55
C GLU A 173 -10.18 41.07 15.02
N HIS A 174 -9.25 41.02 15.97
CA HIS A 174 -7.82 40.95 15.81
C HIS A 174 -7.36 39.64 15.17
N SER A 175 -6.77 39.71 13.96
CA SER A 175 -5.55 38.99 13.53
C SER A 175 -5.28 39.16 12.03
N ARG A 176 -4.24 39.95 11.69
CA ARG A 176 -3.50 40.03 10.41
C ARG A 176 -4.32 40.27 9.10
N PRO A 177 -4.13 41.42 8.41
CA PRO A 177 -4.77 41.67 7.13
C PRO A 177 -4.01 40.93 6.04
N SER A 178 -4.52 39.79 5.60
CA SER A 178 -4.21 39.28 4.27
C SER A 178 -5.51 39.30 3.50
N GLY A 179 -5.85 40.47 2.94
CA GLY A 179 -6.95 40.57 1.99
C GLY A 179 -6.69 39.58 0.86
N ARG A 180 -7.59 38.60 0.69
CA ARG A 180 -7.50 37.71 -0.46
C ARG A 180 -7.83 38.54 -1.70
N PRO A 181 -6.98 38.54 -2.75
CA PRO A 181 -7.28 39.27 -3.97
C PRO A 181 -8.58 38.76 -4.58
N ALA A 182 -9.40 39.69 -5.07
CA ALA A 182 -10.68 39.39 -5.72
C ALA A 182 -10.54 39.52 -7.24
N ALA A 183 -11.31 38.74 -7.98
CA ALA A 183 -11.40 38.80 -9.43
C ALA A 183 -12.82 39.20 -9.82
N LEU A 184 -12.94 40.31 -10.58
CA LEU A 184 -14.17 40.76 -11.21
C LEU A 184 -14.23 40.23 -12.63
N LEU A 185 -15.35 39.63 -13.01
CA LEU A 185 -15.59 39.14 -14.36
C LEU A 185 -16.34 40.19 -15.20
N SER A 186 -16.20 40.14 -16.52
CA SER A 186 -16.91 41.03 -17.44
C SER A 186 -18.44 40.88 -17.39
N CYS A 187 -18.95 39.75 -16.88
CA CYS A 187 -20.36 39.54 -16.57
C CYS A 187 -20.79 40.14 -15.21
N SER A 188 -19.99 41.02 -14.61
CA SER A 188 -20.20 41.69 -13.31
C SER A 188 -20.17 40.81 -12.05
N HIS A 189 -19.78 39.54 -12.18
CA HIS A 189 -19.66 38.64 -11.02
C HIS A 189 -18.27 38.71 -10.38
N VAL A 190 -18.20 38.50 -9.06
CA VAL A 190 -16.95 38.63 -8.28
C VAL A 190 -16.65 37.34 -7.52
N PHE A 191 -15.38 36.93 -7.52
CA PHE A 191 -14.88 35.74 -6.85
C PHE A 191 -13.54 36.02 -6.15
N HIS A 192 -13.09 35.18 -5.22
CA HIS A 192 -11.67 35.18 -4.84
C HIS A 192 -10.83 34.72 -6.02
N GLN A 193 -9.68 35.36 -6.25
CA GLN A 193 -8.77 35.00 -7.34
C GLN A 193 -8.37 33.52 -7.28
N SER A 194 -8.04 33.00 -6.10
CA SER A 194 -7.65 31.60 -5.92
C SER A 194 -8.78 30.62 -6.22
N CYS A 195 -10.02 30.97 -5.88
CA CYS A 195 -11.18 30.13 -6.13
C CYS A 195 -11.52 30.10 -7.62
N LEU A 196 -11.45 31.25 -8.29
CA LEU A 196 -11.65 31.34 -9.72
C LEU A 196 -10.55 30.60 -10.49
N GLN A 197 -9.29 30.77 -10.10
CA GLN A 197 -8.16 30.08 -10.73
C GLN A 197 -8.29 28.56 -10.61
N ALA A 198 -8.64 28.04 -9.43
CA ALA A 198 -8.87 26.60 -9.27
C ALA A 198 -10.00 26.12 -10.20
N PHE A 199 -11.09 26.87 -10.32
CA PHE A 199 -12.18 26.55 -11.24
C PHE A 199 -11.73 26.52 -12.71
N GLU A 200 -10.91 27.49 -13.13
CA GLU A 200 -10.35 27.55 -14.48
C GLU A 200 -9.41 26.37 -14.77
N GLU A 201 -8.62 25.92 -13.80
CA GLU A 201 -7.73 24.75 -13.95
C GLU A 201 -8.51 23.43 -14.16
N PHE A 202 -9.75 23.35 -13.67
CA PHE A 202 -10.64 22.21 -13.92
C PHE A 202 -11.36 22.28 -15.28
N ALA A 203 -11.42 23.46 -15.92
CA ALA A 203 -11.97 23.60 -17.26
C ALA A 203 -10.91 23.14 -18.29
N LEU A 204 -10.94 21.85 -18.62
CA LEU A 204 -10.00 21.17 -19.52
C LEU A 204 -10.11 21.63 -21.00
N GLY A 205 -9.88 22.91 -21.27
CA GLY A 205 -9.89 23.49 -22.63
C GLY A 205 -11.27 23.86 -23.17
N GLU A 206 -12.34 23.72 -22.38
CA GLU A 206 -13.62 24.38 -22.67
C GLU A 206 -13.49 25.88 -22.32
N GLY A 207 -14.00 26.77 -23.18
CA GLY A 207 -13.87 28.22 -22.99
C GLY A 207 -14.29 28.67 -21.58
N LEU A 208 -13.58 29.65 -21.02
CA LEU A 208 -13.81 30.10 -19.65
C LEU A 208 -15.21 30.71 -19.51
N VAL A 209 -16.08 30.02 -18.79
CA VAL A 209 -17.46 30.45 -18.50
C VAL A 209 -17.64 30.76 -17.02
N CYS A 210 -18.40 31.81 -16.72
CA CYS A 210 -18.61 32.25 -15.36
C CYS A 210 -19.30 31.14 -14.55
N PRO A 211 -18.82 30.78 -13.35
CA PRO A 211 -19.45 29.76 -12.51
C PRO A 211 -20.92 30.05 -12.16
N LEU A 212 -21.31 31.33 -12.13
CA LEU A 212 -22.67 31.76 -11.82
C LEU A 212 -23.59 31.81 -13.03
N CYS A 213 -23.21 32.56 -14.07
CA CYS A 213 -24.09 32.84 -15.20
C CYS A 213 -23.74 32.09 -16.48
N ARG A 214 -22.64 31.30 -16.47
CA ARG A 214 -22.12 30.53 -17.60
C ARG A 214 -21.78 31.36 -18.86
N SER A 215 -21.80 32.68 -18.76
CA SER A 215 -21.38 33.56 -19.83
C SER A 215 -19.86 33.51 -19.98
N PRO A 216 -19.32 33.57 -21.22
CA PRO A 216 -17.89 33.76 -21.42
C PRO A 216 -17.47 35.09 -20.78
N TYR A 217 -16.28 35.13 -20.21
CA TYR A 217 -15.84 36.30 -19.46
C TYR A 217 -14.38 36.67 -19.68
N GLN A 218 -14.09 37.96 -19.50
CA GLN A 218 -12.75 38.46 -19.18
C GLN A 218 -12.68 38.73 -17.67
N LYS A 219 -11.49 38.77 -17.08
CA LYS A 219 -11.31 39.01 -15.64
C LYS A 219 -10.34 40.14 -15.36
N LYS A 220 -10.61 40.90 -14.29
CA LYS A 220 -9.72 41.93 -13.73
C LYS A 220 -9.47 41.62 -12.25
N ILE A 221 -8.20 41.58 -11.86
CA ILE A 221 -7.79 41.26 -10.49
C ILE A 221 -7.66 42.56 -9.69
N PHE A 222 -8.23 42.57 -8.49
CA PHE A 222 -8.14 43.66 -7.54
C PHE A 222 -7.51 43.16 -6.25
N SER A 223 -6.41 43.80 -5.86
CA SER A 223 -5.87 43.70 -4.50
C SER A 223 -6.41 44.88 -3.69
N TYR A 224 -7.10 44.58 -2.59
CA TYR A 224 -7.44 45.57 -1.56
C TYR A 224 -6.25 45.83 -0.65
#